data_AF-A0A7X2ZRD2-F1
#
_entry.id   AF-A0A7X2ZRD2-F1
#
_cell.length_a   1.000
_cell.length_b   1.000
_cell.length_c   1.000
_cell.angle_alpha   90.00
_cell.angle_beta   90.00
_cell.angle_gamma   90.00
#
_symmetry.space_group_name_H-M   'P 1'
#
loop_
_entity.id
_entity.type
_entity.pdbx_description
1 polymer ?
#
loop_
_entity_poly.entity_id
_entity_poly.type
_entity_poly.pdbx_seq_one_letter_code
_entity_poly.pdbx_strand_id
1 'polypeptide(L)'
;MMAVFVKNCERYAAFLYPNGENSGRINLYCKDGYRLYLIFRDGNLSENTYNEDIKTGVGYQPIDRYSDYLDLVRNEKPIHVTFNTSNKNYVVYASGEEVGEGEM
;
A
#
# COMPACT_ATOMS: atom_id res chain seq x y z
N MET A 1 -5.97 -3.55 -21.21
CA MET A 1 -4.69 -3.73 -20.52
C MET A 1 -4.47 -2.47 -19.71
N MET A 2 -4.46 -2.54 -18.37
CA MET A 2 -4.11 -1.37 -17.55
C MET A 2 -2.71 -1.55 -16.98
N ALA A 3 -1.98 -0.45 -17.09
CA ALA A 3 -0.54 -0.33 -17.01
C ALA A 3 -0.08 0.00 -15.59
N VAL A 4 1.20 0.31 -15.47
CA VAL A 4 1.77 0.91 -14.27
C VAL A 4 1.41 2.40 -14.23
N PHE A 5 0.93 2.89 -13.09
CA PHE A 5 0.62 4.31 -12.90
C PHE A 5 0.75 4.72 -11.43
N VAL A 6 0.90 6.02 -11.20
CA VAL A 6 1.05 6.60 -9.86
C VAL A 6 -0.22 7.34 -9.44
N LYS A 7 -0.60 7.24 -8.17
CA LYS A 7 -1.66 8.05 -7.55
C LYS A 7 -1.20 8.67 -6.24
N ASN A 8 -1.51 9.95 -6.08
CA ASN A 8 -1.35 10.66 -4.82
C ASN A 8 -2.47 10.25 -3.87
N CYS A 9 -2.13 9.96 -2.62
CA CYS A 9 -3.11 9.58 -1.62
C CYS A 9 -3.62 10.80 -0.86
N GLU A 10 -4.95 10.95 -0.89
CA GLU A 10 -5.67 12.10 -0.34
C GLU A 10 -5.94 11.91 1.17
N ARG A 11 -6.07 10.66 1.59
CA ARG A 11 -6.26 10.28 2.99
C ARG A 11 -5.68 8.89 3.24
N TYR A 12 -5.29 8.63 4.47
CA TYR A 12 -4.90 7.30 4.92
C TYR A 12 -5.39 7.03 6.34
N ALA A 13 -5.48 5.74 6.68
CA ALA A 13 -5.68 5.28 8.05
C ALA A 13 -4.76 4.08 8.30
N ALA A 14 -3.95 4.15 9.35
CA ALA A 14 -3.05 3.08 9.75
C ALA A 14 -3.49 2.54 11.11
N PHE A 15 -3.48 1.21 11.24
CA PHE A 15 -3.90 0.48 12.42
C PHE A 15 -2.79 -0.50 12.76
N LEU A 16 -2.24 -0.39 13.97
CA LEU A 16 -1.26 -1.34 14.50
C LEU A 16 -1.91 -2.09 15.66
N TYR A 17 -1.72 -3.40 15.69
CA TYR A 17 -2.31 -4.31 16.66
C TYR A 17 -3.84 -4.24 16.74
N PRO A 18 -4.58 -4.26 15.62
CA PRO A 18 -6.03 -4.30 15.70
C PRO A 18 -6.45 -5.53 16.51
N ASN A 19 -7.20 -5.30 17.59
CA ASN A 19 -7.68 -6.33 18.52
C ASN A 19 -6.58 -7.05 19.33
N GLY A 20 -5.37 -6.48 19.45
CA GLY A 20 -4.28 -7.02 20.28
C GLY A 20 -3.47 -8.15 19.63
N GLU A 21 -3.74 -8.47 18.36
CA GLU A 21 -2.95 -9.42 17.58
C GLU A 21 -1.70 -8.75 17.00
N ASN A 22 -0.64 -9.52 16.72
CA ASN A 22 0.53 -9.03 15.98
C ASN A 22 0.19 -8.87 14.50
N SER A 23 -0.61 -7.85 14.19
CA SER A 23 -1.05 -7.52 12.84
C SER A 23 -1.12 -6.01 12.65
N GLY A 24 -1.21 -5.60 11.39
CA GLY A 24 -1.28 -4.20 11.01
C GLY A 24 -2.10 -4.03 9.74
N ARG A 25 -2.61 -2.82 9.53
CA ARG A 25 -3.33 -2.47 8.32
C ARG A 25 -3.11 -1.01 7.95
N ILE A 26 -2.84 -0.74 6.68
CA ILE A 26 -2.89 0.61 6.13
C ILE A 26 -3.98 0.65 5.07
N ASN A 27 -4.88 1.61 5.19
CA ASN A 27 -5.81 1.99 4.14
C ASN A 27 -5.32 3.27 3.49
N LEU A 28 -4.99 3.21 2.21
CA LEU A 28 -4.64 4.34 1.38
C LEU A 28 -5.80 4.63 0.43
N TYR A 29 -6.31 5.86 0.47
CA TYR A 29 -7.34 6.32 -0.45
C TYR A 29 -6.75 7.43 -1.30
N CYS A 30 -6.66 7.16 -2.59
CA CYS A 30 -5.89 7.94 -3.53
C CYS A 30 -6.79 8.51 -4.63
N LYS A 31 -6.23 9.47 -5.36
CA LYS A 31 -6.94 10.26 -6.37
C LYS A 31 -7.69 9.38 -7.37
N ASP A 32 -8.79 9.89 -7.92
CA ASP A 32 -9.65 9.22 -8.90
C ASP A 32 -10.37 7.95 -8.38
N GLY A 33 -10.44 7.81 -7.06
CA GLY A 33 -11.13 6.74 -6.36
C GLY A 33 -10.31 5.47 -6.16
N TYR A 34 -9.01 5.48 -6.51
CA TYR A 34 -8.11 4.34 -6.32
C TYR A 34 -7.83 4.09 -4.85
N ARG A 35 -7.78 2.81 -4.46
CA ARG A 35 -7.56 2.41 -3.06
C ARG A 35 -6.52 1.32 -3.01
N LEU A 36 -5.67 1.35 -1.98
CA LEU A 36 -4.79 0.26 -1.64
C LEU A 36 -4.97 -0.08 -0.16
N TYR A 37 -5.25 -1.34 0.11
CA TYR A 37 -5.26 -1.90 1.46
C TYR A 37 -4.05 -2.79 1.65
N LEU A 38 -3.14 -2.37 2.53
CA LEU A 38 -1.99 -3.18 2.93
C LEU A 38 -2.33 -3.90 4.24
N ILE A 39 -2.18 -5.21 4.24
CA ILE A 39 -2.47 -6.10 5.37
C ILE A 39 -1.15 -6.72 5.81
N PHE A 40 -0.78 -6.46 7.07
CA PHE A 40 0.44 -6.94 7.70
C PHE A 40 0.08 -8.04 8.70
N ARG A 41 0.68 -9.23 8.57
CA ARG A 41 0.43 -10.37 9.47
C ARG A 41 1.58 -11.37 9.41
N ASP A 42 1.71 -12.21 10.43
CA ASP A 42 2.66 -13.32 10.41
C ASP A 42 2.17 -14.51 9.57
N GLY A 43 3.12 -15.36 9.14
CA GLY A 43 2.84 -16.66 8.54
C GLY A 43 2.56 -16.65 7.03
N ASN A 44 1.68 -17.56 6.58
CA ASN A 44 1.36 -17.71 5.16
C ASN A 44 0.50 -16.54 4.66
N LEU A 45 1.09 -15.70 3.82
CA LEU A 45 0.43 -14.56 3.20
C LEU A 45 -0.38 -14.99 1.99
N SER A 46 -1.45 -14.24 1.72
CA SER A 46 -2.25 -14.43 0.50
C SER A 46 -1.56 -13.68 -0.64
N GLU A 47 -1.84 -14.06 -1.88
CA GLU A 47 -1.39 -13.28 -3.04
C GLU A 47 -2.05 -11.90 -3.08
N ASN A 48 -1.34 -10.93 -3.63
CA ASN A 48 -1.89 -9.60 -3.88
C ASN A 48 -3.03 -9.66 -4.89
N THR A 49 -4.01 -8.77 -4.74
CA THR A 49 -5.20 -8.73 -5.60
C THR A 49 -5.49 -7.33 -6.07
N TYR A 50 -6.10 -7.22 -7.26
CA TYR A 50 -6.62 -5.97 -7.78
C TYR A 50 -7.98 -6.18 -8.42
N ASN A 51 -8.94 -5.31 -8.10
CA ASN A 51 -10.27 -5.28 -8.70
C ASN A 51 -10.47 -3.92 -9.40
N GLU A 52 -10.62 -3.95 -10.72
CA GLU A 52 -10.78 -2.74 -11.55
C GLU A 52 -12.13 -2.05 -11.34
N ASP A 53 -13.22 -2.81 -11.18
CA ASP A 53 -14.59 -2.26 -11.06
C ASP A 53 -14.71 -1.31 -9.86
N ILE A 54 -13.95 -1.59 -8.80
CA ILE A 54 -13.90 -0.76 -7.58
C ILE A 54 -12.53 -0.09 -7.37
N LYS A 55 -11.62 -0.18 -8.35
CA LYS A 55 -10.26 0.41 -8.34
C LYS A 55 -9.48 0.13 -7.05
N THR A 56 -9.57 -1.10 -6.54
CA THR A 56 -9.02 -1.46 -5.22
C THR A 56 -7.96 -2.55 -5.35
N GLY A 57 -6.76 -2.25 -4.86
CA GLY A 57 -5.70 -3.22 -4.61
C GLY A 57 -5.68 -3.69 -3.16
N VAL A 58 -5.28 -4.94 -2.93
CA VAL A 58 -4.98 -5.49 -1.62
C VAL A 58 -3.59 -6.12 -1.67
N GLY A 59 -2.69 -5.61 -0.83
CA GLY A 59 -1.33 -6.12 -0.68
C GLY A 59 -1.15 -6.81 0.66
N TYR A 60 -0.43 -7.93 0.69
CA TYR A 60 -0.10 -8.66 1.91
C TYR A 60 1.41 -8.60 2.17
N GLN A 61 1.79 -8.25 3.39
CA GLN A 61 3.19 -8.16 3.81
C GLN A 61 3.38 -8.82 5.18
N PRO A 62 4.57 -9.34 5.49
CA PRO A 62 4.85 -9.90 6.81
C PRO A 62 5.00 -8.75 7.82
N ILE A 63 4.49 -8.86 9.05
CA ILE A 63 4.53 -7.70 9.99
C ILE A 63 5.91 -7.46 10.60
N ASP A 64 6.68 -8.52 10.80
CA ASP A 64 8.03 -8.51 11.40
C ASP A 64 9.03 -7.60 10.67
N ARG A 65 8.83 -7.34 9.37
CA ARG A 65 9.72 -6.52 8.53
C ARG A 65 9.27 -5.08 8.33
N TYR A 66 8.04 -4.73 8.70
CA TYR A 66 7.42 -3.48 8.26
C TYR A 66 6.79 -2.66 9.41
N SER A 67 7.13 -2.94 10.67
CA SER A 67 6.69 -2.12 11.82
C SER A 67 7.09 -0.65 11.65
N ASP A 68 8.31 -0.38 11.21
CA ASP A 68 8.86 0.97 11.09
C ASP A 68 8.27 1.70 9.86
N TYR A 69 7.90 0.92 8.84
CA TYR A 69 7.25 1.43 7.62
C TYR A 69 5.83 1.94 7.88
N LEU A 70 5.10 1.29 8.79
CA LEU A 70 3.80 1.76 9.26
C LEU A 70 3.89 3.14 9.92
N ASP A 71 4.95 3.38 10.69
CA ASP A 71 5.18 4.69 11.32
C ASP A 71 5.61 5.76 10.33
N LEU A 72 6.34 5.39 9.28
CA LEU A 72 6.71 6.29 8.18
C LEU A 72 5.48 6.82 7.43
N VAL A 73 4.56 5.93 7.01
CA VAL A 73 3.30 6.33 6.35
C VAL A 73 2.42 7.18 7.27
N ARG A 74 2.52 6.99 8.59
CA ARG A 74 1.74 7.79 9.56
C ARG A 74 2.22 9.23 9.66
N ASN A 75 3.51 9.49 9.50
CA ASN A 75 4.14 10.77 9.81
C ASN A 75 4.55 11.58 8.58
N GLU A 76 4.67 10.97 7.41
CA GLU A 76 5.12 11.65 6.20
C GLU A 76 4.00 11.96 5.20
N LYS A 77 4.11 13.11 4.54
CA LYS A 77 3.19 13.58 3.48
C LYS A 77 3.97 14.41 2.47
N PRO A 78 3.57 14.40 1.18
CA PRO A 78 2.52 13.56 0.56
C PRO A 78 2.87 12.07 0.48
N ILE A 79 1.84 11.22 0.40
CA ILE A 79 1.99 9.78 0.13
C ILE A 79 1.59 9.49 -1.32
N HIS A 80 2.40 8.70 -2.00
CA HIS A 80 2.20 8.27 -3.38
C HIS A 80 2.15 6.74 -3.44
N VAL A 81 1.40 6.22 -4.41
CA VAL A 81 1.32 4.78 -4.68
C VAL A 81 1.48 4.53 -6.16
N THR A 82 2.47 3.72 -6.51
CA THR A 82 2.56 3.08 -7.82
C THR A 82 1.70 1.84 -7.82
N PHE A 83 0.74 1.77 -8.73
CA PHE A 83 -0.09 0.60 -9.00
C PHE A 83 0.42 -0.10 -10.25
N ASN A 84 0.97 -1.30 -10.12
CA ASN A 84 1.12 -2.22 -11.24
C ASN A 84 -0.02 -3.23 -11.18
N THR A 85 -1.12 -2.95 -11.88
CA THR A 85 -2.32 -3.79 -11.83
C THR A 85 -2.19 -5.09 -12.62
N SER A 86 -1.15 -5.21 -13.45
CA SER A 86 -0.87 -6.41 -14.24
C SER A 86 -0.23 -7.51 -13.40
N ASN A 87 0.82 -7.18 -12.64
CA ASN A 87 1.46 -8.14 -11.72
C ASN A 87 1.01 -8.01 -10.26
N LYS A 88 0.17 -7.00 -9.95
CA LYS A 88 -0.39 -6.72 -8.62
C LYS A 88 0.70 -6.35 -7.59
N ASN A 89 1.75 -5.69 -8.07
CA ASN A 89 2.75 -5.06 -7.23
C ASN A 89 2.37 -3.60 -6.94
N TYR A 90 2.68 -3.17 -5.73
CA TYR A 90 2.42 -1.82 -5.26
C TYR A 90 3.66 -1.27 -4.58
N VAL A 91 4.02 -0.04 -4.92
CA VAL A 91 5.10 0.69 -4.23
C VAL A 91 4.49 1.90 -3.57
N VAL A 92 4.66 2.02 -2.26
CA VAL A 92 4.21 3.18 -1.49
C VAL A 92 5.44 4.00 -1.12
N TYR A 93 5.37 5.32 -1.28
CA TYR A 93 6.49 6.20 -0.98
C TYR A 93 5.98 7.57 -0.54
N ALA A 94 6.79 8.21 0.30
CA ALA A 94 6.59 9.59 0.71
C ALA A 94 7.51 10.51 -0.12
N SER A 95 7.48 11.82 0.12
CA SER A 95 8.19 12.84 -0.69
C SER A 95 9.73 12.80 -0.68
N GLY A 96 10.36 11.68 -0.36
CA GLY A 96 11.77 11.44 -0.60
C GLY A 96 11.97 10.72 -1.93
N GLU A 97 12.35 11.50 -2.95
CA GLU A 97 12.65 11.11 -4.35
C GLU A 97 11.54 10.31 -5.10
N GLU A 98 11.24 10.73 -6.33
CA GLU A 98 10.32 9.95 -7.18
C GLU A 98 10.99 8.60 -7.50
N VAL A 99 10.26 7.50 -7.29
CA VAL A 99 10.72 6.14 -7.64
C VAL A 99 11.13 6.15 -9.12
N GLY A 100 12.41 5.90 -9.40
CA GLY A 100 12.93 5.92 -10.77
C GLY A 100 12.25 4.88 -11.64
N GLU A 101 12.13 5.13 -12.94
CA GLU A 101 11.45 4.22 -13.90
C GLU A 101 12.04 2.79 -13.92
N GLY A 102 13.25 2.59 -13.38
CA GLY A 102 13.92 1.29 -13.26
C GLY A 102 13.87 0.62 -11.88
N GLU A 103 13.18 1.20 -10.89
CA GLU A 103 13.09 0.65 -9.52
C GLU A 103 11.81 -0.18 -9.28
N MET A 104 11.14 -0.59 -10.37
CA MET A 104 9.89 -1.36 -10.38
C MET A 104 10.08 -2.86 -10.60
#